data_AF-A0A0F3GTP1-F1
#
_entry.id   AF-A0A0F3GTP1-F1
#
_cell.length_a   1.000
_cell.length_b   1.000
_cell.length_c   1.000
_cell.angle_alpha   90.00
_cell.angle_beta   90.00
_cell.angle_gamma   90.00
#
_symmetry.space_group_name_H-M   'P 1'
#
loop_
_entity.id
_entity.type
_entity.pdbx_description
1 polymer ?
#
loop_
_entity_poly.entity_id
_entity_poly.type
_entity_poly.pdbx_seq_one_letter_code
_entity_poly.pdbx_strand_id
1 'polypeptide(L)'
;MVEAAGARVAVSKHWEKGGEGALELADAVVDACNEENEFKFLYPLEMPLRERIHNIATKVYAADGVEYSPDALKKAQNIESDPELSKLGTCMVKTHLSVSDNPNKKGVPTGWKLFVRDILLYKGAGFVVPVAGDIKLMPGTSSDPAYRRVDVDVETGRVKGVF
;
A
#
# COMPACT_ATOMS: atom_id res chain seq x y z
N MET A 1 -6.46 23.37 -8.63
CA MET A 1 -5.48 22.30 -8.95
C MET A 1 -6.16 20.94 -9.11
N VAL A 2 -7.03 20.51 -8.19
CA VAL A 2 -7.75 19.21 -8.31
C VAL A 2 -8.76 19.20 -9.47
N GLU A 3 -9.58 20.26 -9.59
CA GLU A 3 -10.54 20.40 -10.70
C GLU A 3 -9.83 20.50 -12.07
N ALA A 4 -8.67 21.16 -12.12
CA ALA A 4 -7.84 21.24 -13.33
C ALA A 4 -7.25 19.88 -13.74
N ALA A 5 -7.16 18.92 -12.80
CA ALA A 5 -6.80 17.53 -13.06
C ALA A 5 -8.04 16.65 -13.37
N GLY A 6 -9.23 17.24 -13.48
CA GLY A 6 -10.48 16.53 -13.78
C GLY A 6 -11.07 15.76 -12.60
N ALA A 7 -10.66 16.04 -11.36
CA ALA A 7 -11.15 15.35 -10.18
C ALA A 7 -12.11 16.24 -9.35
N ARG A 8 -13.11 15.61 -8.75
CA ARG A 8 -13.99 16.22 -7.74
C ARG A 8 -13.23 16.48 -6.44
N VAL A 9 -13.60 17.51 -5.71
CA VAL A 9 -13.00 17.86 -4.42
C VAL A 9 -14.07 18.39 -3.47
N ALA A 10 -14.00 17.98 -2.21
CA ALA A 10 -14.88 18.45 -1.14
C ALA A 10 -14.08 18.57 0.16
N VAL A 11 -14.32 19.62 0.94
CA VAL A 11 -13.66 19.80 2.24
C VAL A 11 -14.43 19.04 3.31
N SER A 12 -13.82 17.99 3.88
CA SER A 12 -14.45 17.22 4.96
C SER A 12 -14.03 17.70 6.35
N LYS A 13 -15.01 18.01 7.20
CA LYS A 13 -14.86 18.39 8.62
C LYS A 13 -15.46 17.35 9.57
N HIS A 14 -15.50 16.08 9.16
CA HIS A 14 -16.18 15.02 9.92
C HIS A 14 -15.57 14.75 11.30
N TRP A 15 -14.26 14.98 11.46
CA TRP A 15 -13.62 14.88 12.76
C TRP A 15 -14.19 15.88 13.78
N GLU A 16 -14.58 17.08 13.33
CA GLU A 16 -15.14 18.14 14.17
C GLU A 16 -16.68 18.03 14.29
N LYS A 17 -17.36 17.77 13.17
CA LYS A 17 -18.83 17.89 13.05
C LYS A 17 -19.56 16.56 12.85
N GLY A 18 -18.86 15.43 13.00
CA GLY A 18 -19.44 14.12 12.72
C GLY A 18 -19.95 14.00 11.27
N GLY A 19 -21.08 13.32 11.08
CA GLY A 19 -21.65 13.08 9.76
C GLY A 19 -22.01 14.36 8.97
N GLU A 20 -22.49 15.40 9.66
CA GLU A 20 -22.84 16.68 9.03
C GLU A 20 -21.64 17.34 8.34
N GLY A 21 -20.43 17.13 8.89
CA GLY A 21 -19.18 17.63 8.30
C GLY A 21 -18.69 16.87 7.07
N ALA A 22 -19.37 15.79 6.66
CA ALA A 22 -19.01 14.97 5.50
C ALA A 22 -20.05 14.98 4.37
N LEU A 23 -21.17 15.71 4.50
CA LEU A 23 -22.25 15.68 3.50
C LEU A 23 -21.75 16.03 2.09
N GLU A 24 -20.97 17.10 1.94
CA GLU A 24 -20.41 17.51 0.64
C GLU A 24 -19.48 16.42 0.04
N LEU A 25 -18.69 15.75 0.88
CA LEU A 25 -17.87 14.62 0.44
C LEU A 25 -18.75 13.42 0.02
N ALA A 26 -19.83 13.15 0.77
CA ALA A 26 -20.75 12.07 0.47
C ALA A 26 -21.45 12.31 -0.87
N ASP A 27 -21.96 13.52 -1.11
CA ASP A 27 -22.59 13.90 -2.37
C ASP A 27 -21.60 13.77 -3.55
N ALA A 28 -20.36 14.25 -3.39
CA ALA A 28 -19.33 14.11 -4.41
C ALA A 28 -18.99 12.64 -4.75
N VAL A 29 -19.05 11.74 -3.76
CA VAL A 29 -18.86 10.29 -3.96
C VAL A 29 -20.08 9.66 -4.64
N VAL A 30 -21.30 10.00 -4.23
CA VAL A 30 -22.55 9.52 -4.87
C VAL A 30 -22.58 9.93 -6.33
N ASP A 31 -22.23 11.18 -6.63
CA ASP A 31 -22.15 11.69 -8.00
C ASP A 31 -21.10 10.94 -8.83
N ALA A 32 -19.92 10.64 -8.26
CA ALA A 32 -18.89 9.86 -8.94
C ALA A 32 -19.35 8.41 -9.21
N CYS A 33 -20.14 7.81 -8.32
CA CYS A 33 -20.70 6.47 -8.52
C CYS A 33 -21.76 6.40 -9.63
N ASN A 34 -22.37 7.53 -10.00
CA ASN A 34 -23.33 7.60 -11.10
C ASN A 34 -22.67 7.70 -12.48
N GLU A 35 -21.35 7.89 -12.55
CA GLU A 35 -20.60 7.92 -13.81
C GLU A 35 -20.26 6.51 -14.30
N GLU A 36 -20.43 6.28 -15.60
CA GLU A 36 -19.91 5.07 -16.24
C GLU A 36 -18.38 5.04 -16.14
N ASN A 37 -17.83 3.88 -15.74
CA ASN A 37 -16.40 3.68 -15.67
C ASN A 37 -15.98 2.42 -16.43
N GLU A 38 -14.79 2.48 -17.04
CA GLU A 38 -14.14 1.32 -17.64
C GLU A 38 -13.03 0.81 -16.73
N PHE A 39 -13.41 0.18 -15.60
CA PHE A 39 -12.43 -0.42 -14.71
C PHE A 39 -11.65 -1.53 -15.42
N LYS A 40 -10.31 -1.43 -15.38
CA LYS A 40 -9.37 -2.42 -15.92
C LYS A 40 -8.32 -2.73 -14.87
N PHE A 41 -8.02 -4.02 -14.68
CA PHE A 41 -6.90 -4.42 -13.85
C PHE A 41 -5.58 -3.91 -14.45
N LEU A 42 -4.60 -3.60 -13.60
CA LEU A 42 -3.29 -3.11 -14.03
C LEU A 42 -2.56 -4.12 -14.92
N TYR A 43 -2.79 -5.41 -14.66
CA TYR A 43 -2.24 -6.54 -15.40
C TYR A 43 -3.14 -7.78 -15.24
N PRO A 44 -3.12 -8.71 -16.21
CA PRO A 44 -3.68 -10.05 -16.07
C PRO A 44 -2.75 -10.95 -15.22
N LEU A 45 -3.29 -11.99 -14.56
CA LEU A 45 -2.50 -12.85 -13.65
C LEU A 45 -1.54 -13.78 -14.39
N GLU A 46 -1.79 -14.04 -15.66
CA GLU A 46 -0.94 -14.84 -16.56
C GLU A 46 0.36 -14.12 -16.92
N MET A 47 0.43 -12.81 -16.66
CA MET A 47 1.62 -12.00 -16.89
C MET A 47 2.79 -12.49 -16.00
N PRO A 48 4.01 -12.63 -16.54
CA PRO A 48 5.18 -12.99 -15.74
C PRO A 48 5.36 -12.09 -14.51
N LEU A 49 5.79 -12.68 -13.39
CA LEU A 49 5.92 -11.95 -12.11
C LEU A 49 6.77 -10.68 -12.27
N ARG A 50 7.91 -10.77 -12.93
CA ARG A 50 8.81 -9.62 -13.12
C ARG A 50 8.18 -8.51 -13.97
N GLU A 51 7.34 -8.86 -14.93
CA GLU A 51 6.58 -7.87 -15.72
C GLU A 51 5.47 -7.22 -14.90
N ARG A 52 4.79 -7.98 -14.04
CA ARG A 52 3.81 -7.44 -13.09
C ARG A 52 4.46 -6.43 -12.14
N ILE A 53 5.61 -6.78 -11.55
CA ILE A 53 6.39 -5.88 -10.69
C ILE A 53 6.82 -4.63 -11.47
N HIS A 54 7.27 -4.80 -12.72
CA HIS A 54 7.65 -3.67 -13.58
C HIS A 54 6.48 -2.74 -13.88
N ASN A 55 5.30 -3.28 -14.21
CA ASN A 55 4.09 -2.49 -14.44
C ASN A 55 3.66 -1.73 -13.19
N ILE A 56 3.73 -2.34 -12.00
CA ILE A 56 3.46 -1.64 -10.74
C ILE A 56 4.47 -0.50 -10.54
N ALA A 57 5.77 -0.78 -10.70
CA ALA A 57 6.82 0.21 -10.49
C ALA A 57 6.70 1.41 -11.44
N THR A 58 6.46 1.17 -12.72
CA THR A 58 6.42 2.23 -13.74
C THR A 58 5.10 2.99 -13.75
N LYS A 59 3.96 2.29 -13.70
CA LYS A 59 2.63 2.91 -13.86
C LYS A 59 2.06 3.47 -12.55
N VAL A 60 2.37 2.85 -11.41
CA VAL A 60 1.86 3.29 -10.10
C VAL A 60 2.88 4.11 -9.35
N TYR A 61 4.16 3.71 -9.37
CA TYR A 61 5.19 4.40 -8.61
C TYR A 61 5.97 5.45 -9.41
N ALA A 62 5.78 5.53 -10.73
CA ALA A 62 6.58 6.39 -11.61
C ALA A 62 8.10 6.14 -11.48
N ALA A 63 8.50 4.89 -11.25
CA ALA A 63 9.89 4.46 -11.35
C ALA A 63 10.26 4.27 -12.84
N ASP A 64 11.53 4.43 -13.18
CA ASP A 64 12.05 4.16 -14.52
C ASP A 64 12.21 2.66 -14.80
N GLY A 65 12.11 1.83 -13.76
CA GLY A 65 12.24 0.38 -13.87
C GLY A 65 12.42 -0.32 -12.53
N VAL A 66 12.89 -1.57 -12.60
CA VAL A 66 13.07 -2.44 -11.43
C VAL A 66 14.43 -3.10 -11.49
N GLU A 67 15.11 -3.14 -10.36
CA GLU A 67 16.35 -3.88 -10.15
C GLU A 67 16.14 -4.92 -9.05
N TYR A 68 16.87 -6.02 -9.15
CA TYR A 68 16.70 -7.16 -8.25
C TYR A 68 18.04 -7.52 -7.61
N SER A 69 18.00 -7.94 -6.35
CA SER A 69 19.10 -8.70 -5.78
C SER A 69 19.26 -10.05 -6.51
N PRO A 70 20.44 -10.69 -6.47
CA PRO A 70 20.63 -12.02 -7.04
C PRO A 70 19.63 -13.07 -6.49
N ASP A 71 19.35 -13.02 -5.18
CA ASP A 71 18.42 -13.95 -4.53
C ASP A 71 16.97 -13.70 -4.97
N ALA A 72 16.56 -12.42 -5.04
CA ALA A 72 15.23 -12.06 -5.52
C ALA A 72 15.03 -12.48 -6.98
N LEU A 73 16.04 -12.28 -7.83
CA LEU A 73 15.98 -12.67 -9.23
C LEU A 73 15.81 -14.18 -9.39
N LYS A 74 16.59 -14.97 -8.64
CA LYS A 74 16.48 -16.44 -8.64
C LYS A 74 15.10 -16.90 -8.14
N LYS A 75 14.59 -16.31 -7.06
CA LYS A 75 13.24 -16.62 -6.55
C LYS A 75 12.16 -16.26 -7.59
N ALA A 76 12.28 -15.12 -8.25
CA ALA A 76 11.33 -14.71 -9.29
C ALA A 76 11.30 -15.70 -10.45
N GLN A 77 12.46 -16.13 -10.95
CA GLN A 77 12.57 -17.12 -12.01
C GLN A 77 11.92 -18.45 -11.61
N ASN A 78 12.17 -18.93 -10.39
CA ASN A 78 11.57 -20.15 -9.88
C ASN A 78 10.04 -20.06 -9.78
N ILE A 79 9.53 -18.91 -9.32
CA ILE A 79 8.08 -18.66 -9.23
C ILE A 79 7.44 -18.60 -10.61
N GLU A 80 8.09 -17.95 -11.58
CA GLU A 80 7.62 -17.88 -12.97
C GLU A 80 7.61 -19.24 -13.67
N SER A 81 8.53 -20.12 -13.29
CA SER A 81 8.66 -21.46 -13.88
C SER A 81 7.67 -22.47 -13.29
N ASP A 82 7.05 -22.16 -12.15
CA ASP A 82 6.09 -23.02 -11.48
C ASP A 82 4.65 -22.66 -11.89
N PRO A 83 3.89 -23.57 -12.53
CA PRO A 83 2.52 -23.30 -12.98
C PRO A 83 1.52 -22.93 -11.88
N GLU A 84 1.77 -23.36 -10.64
CA GLU A 84 0.90 -23.06 -9.49
C GLU A 84 1.28 -21.72 -8.86
N LEU A 85 2.59 -21.41 -8.81
CA LEU A 85 3.06 -20.16 -8.19
C LEU A 85 2.96 -18.96 -9.13
N SER A 86 3.08 -19.16 -10.43
CA SER A 86 2.97 -18.11 -11.44
C SER A 86 1.61 -17.40 -11.41
N LYS A 87 0.54 -18.12 -11.08
CA LYS A 87 -0.85 -17.62 -11.01
C LYS A 87 -1.17 -16.80 -9.75
N LEU A 88 -0.29 -16.84 -8.74
CA LEU A 88 -0.52 -16.12 -7.48
C LEU A 88 -0.52 -14.62 -7.69
N GLY A 89 -1.32 -13.87 -6.92
CA GLY A 89 -1.34 -12.42 -6.94
C GLY A 89 -0.02 -11.80 -6.49
N THR A 90 0.19 -10.51 -6.75
CA THR A 90 1.41 -9.79 -6.34
C THR A 90 1.05 -8.73 -5.31
N CYS A 91 1.71 -8.75 -4.15
CA CYS A 91 1.56 -7.72 -3.12
C CYS A 91 2.92 -7.09 -2.82
N MET A 92 3.11 -5.84 -3.23
CA MET A 92 4.38 -5.13 -3.05
C MET A 92 4.54 -4.69 -1.60
N VAL A 93 5.69 -5.00 -1.01
CA VAL A 93 6.08 -4.44 0.29
C VAL A 93 7.16 -3.41 0.05
N LYS A 94 6.84 -2.16 0.37
CA LYS A 94 7.76 -1.03 0.35
C LYS A 94 7.39 -0.05 1.44
N THR A 95 8.19 1.00 1.61
CA THR A 95 7.80 2.12 2.48
C THR A 95 6.51 2.79 2.00
N HIS A 96 5.63 3.11 2.95
CA HIS A 96 4.41 3.89 2.71
C HIS A 96 4.68 5.40 2.77
N LEU A 97 5.87 5.80 3.23
CA LEU A 97 6.26 7.21 3.43
C LEU A 97 6.70 7.90 2.13
N SER A 98 6.79 7.16 1.03
CA SER A 98 7.15 7.64 -0.30
C SER A 98 6.46 6.79 -1.36
N VAL A 99 6.25 7.38 -2.53
CA VAL A 99 5.94 6.62 -3.76
C VAL A 99 7.11 5.71 -4.12
N SER A 100 8.35 6.16 -3.87
CA SER A 100 9.55 5.35 -4.06
C SER A 100 9.80 4.32 -2.95
N ASP A 101 10.85 3.52 -3.09
CA ASP A 101 11.36 2.62 -2.05
C ASP A 101 12.18 3.32 -0.95
N ASN A 102 12.37 4.64 -1.03
CA ASN A 102 13.13 5.42 -0.07
C ASN A 102 12.21 6.38 0.70
N PRO A 103 12.06 6.22 2.02
CA PRO A 103 11.11 7.00 2.82
C PRO A 103 11.41 8.51 2.82
N ASN A 104 12.64 8.92 2.48
CA ASN A 104 13.07 10.32 2.50
C ASN A 104 12.75 11.06 1.19
N LYS A 105 12.45 10.36 0.08
CA LYS A 105 12.07 11.00 -1.18
C LYS A 105 10.59 11.37 -1.15
N LYS A 106 10.26 12.66 -0.97
CA LYS A 106 8.87 13.16 -0.88
C LYS A 106 8.36 13.70 -2.21
N GLY A 107 7.04 13.86 -2.33
CA GLY A 107 6.40 14.36 -3.55
C GLY A 107 6.36 13.30 -4.65
N VAL A 108 6.70 13.69 -5.88
CA VAL A 108 6.70 12.83 -7.07
C VAL A 108 8.15 12.63 -7.54
N PRO A 109 8.90 11.66 -6.96
CA PRO A 109 10.29 11.43 -7.34
C PRO A 109 10.40 10.85 -8.75
N THR A 110 11.38 11.32 -9.53
CA THR A 110 11.72 10.83 -10.87
C THR A 110 13.16 10.30 -10.91
N GLY A 111 13.56 9.61 -11.99
CA GLY A 111 14.96 9.21 -12.16
C GLY A 111 15.41 8.09 -11.21
N TRP A 112 14.49 7.20 -10.81
CA TRP A 112 14.77 6.17 -9.82
C TRP A 112 14.21 4.82 -10.26
N LYS A 113 14.85 3.74 -9.80
CA LYS A 113 14.40 2.37 -10.03
C LYS A 113 14.05 1.71 -8.72
N LEU A 114 13.03 0.87 -8.75
CA LEU A 114 12.61 0.09 -7.59
C LEU A 114 13.60 -1.06 -7.35
N PHE A 115 14.22 -1.11 -6.17
CA PHE A 115 15.12 -2.21 -5.83
C PHE A 115 14.40 -3.30 -5.01
N VAL A 116 14.18 -4.46 -5.62
CA VAL A 116 13.59 -5.64 -4.97
C VAL A 116 14.71 -6.48 -4.36
N ARG A 117 14.76 -6.50 -3.03
CA ARG A 117 15.78 -7.22 -2.28
C ARG A 117 15.44 -8.68 -2.08
N ASP A 118 14.18 -9.01 -1.85
CA ASP A 118 13.73 -10.38 -1.65
C ASP A 118 12.30 -10.58 -2.16
N ILE A 119 11.87 -11.83 -2.27
CA ILE A 119 10.49 -12.20 -2.59
C ILE A 119 10.02 -13.25 -1.57
N LEU A 120 8.97 -12.91 -0.83
CA LEU A 120 8.30 -13.81 0.09
C LEU A 120 7.12 -14.50 -0.61
N LEU A 121 6.76 -15.69 -0.14
CA LEU A 121 5.71 -16.51 -0.74
C LEU A 121 4.68 -16.91 0.31
N TYR A 122 3.45 -16.47 0.11
CA TYR A 122 2.32 -16.78 0.98
C TYR A 122 1.28 -17.59 0.20
N LYS A 123 1.58 -18.88 0.01
CA LYS A 123 0.74 -19.78 -0.80
C LYS A 123 -0.71 -19.83 -0.31
N GLY A 124 -0.92 -19.93 1.00
CA GLY A 124 -2.28 -19.99 1.58
C GLY A 124 -3.11 -18.74 1.34
N ALA A 125 -2.48 -17.56 1.31
CA ALA A 125 -3.14 -16.30 1.01
C ALA A 125 -3.25 -16.02 -0.50
N GLY A 126 -2.55 -16.79 -1.34
CA GLY A 126 -2.56 -16.59 -2.78
C GLY A 126 -1.60 -15.52 -3.30
N PHE A 127 -0.54 -15.15 -2.56
CA PHE A 127 0.32 -14.01 -2.91
C PHE A 127 1.82 -14.33 -2.99
N VAL A 128 2.45 -13.68 -3.97
CA VAL A 128 3.89 -13.45 -4.08
C VAL A 128 4.16 -12.02 -3.64
N VAL A 129 5.17 -11.84 -2.79
CA VAL A 129 5.37 -10.62 -2.02
C VAL A 129 6.78 -10.07 -2.22
N PRO A 130 7.01 -9.25 -3.26
CA PRO A 130 8.29 -8.59 -3.48
C PRO A 130 8.57 -7.55 -2.41
N VAL A 131 9.77 -7.60 -1.85
CA VAL A 131 10.21 -6.80 -0.71
C VAL A 131 11.22 -5.77 -1.21
N ALA A 132 10.82 -4.50 -1.21
CA ALA A 132 11.65 -3.36 -1.55
C ALA A 132 11.96 -2.54 -0.28
N GLY A 133 13.25 -2.38 0.01
CA GLY A 133 13.75 -1.70 1.22
C GLY A 133 13.67 -2.54 2.50
N ASP A 134 14.02 -1.91 3.62
CA ASP A 134 13.97 -2.52 4.95
C ASP A 134 12.56 -2.44 5.54
N ILE A 135 11.94 -3.60 5.75
CA ILE A 135 10.63 -3.69 6.41
C ILE A 135 10.79 -4.33 7.78
N LYS A 136 10.21 -3.67 8.79
CA LYS A 136 10.08 -4.22 10.14
C LYS A 136 8.78 -5.01 10.21
N LEU A 137 8.89 -6.34 10.29
CA LEU A 137 7.73 -7.23 10.47
C LEU A 137 7.28 -7.30 11.94
N MET A 138 8.14 -6.87 12.86
CA MET A 138 7.86 -6.86 14.29
C MET A 138 8.07 -5.45 14.83
N PRO A 139 7.01 -4.68 15.07
CA PRO A 139 7.14 -3.38 15.71
C PRO A 139 7.62 -3.57 17.16
N GLY A 140 8.59 -2.76 17.57
CA GLY A 140 9.02 -2.68 18.97
C GLY A 140 8.15 -1.73 19.77
N THR A 141 8.26 -1.78 21.09
CA THR A 141 7.65 -0.80 21.99
C THR A 141 8.43 0.52 21.98
N SER A 142 7.74 1.62 22.27
CA SER A 142 8.37 2.92 22.51
C SER A 142 9.10 2.93 23.87
N SER A 143 10.02 3.89 24.06
CA SER A 143 10.70 4.12 25.34
C SER A 143 9.73 4.43 26.49
N ASP A 144 8.61 5.10 26.18
CA ASP A 144 7.47 5.26 27.07
C ASP A 144 6.21 4.62 26.46
N PRO A 145 5.94 3.35 26.78
CA PRO A 145 4.83 2.62 26.17
C PRO A 145 3.48 2.94 26.82
N ALA A 146 2.43 3.00 26.01
CA ALA A 146 1.09 3.41 26.43
C ALA A 146 0.48 2.53 27.53
N TYR A 147 0.83 1.24 27.59
CA TYR A 147 0.31 0.33 28.61
C TYR A 147 0.61 0.78 30.05
N ARG A 148 1.62 1.64 30.27
CA ARG A 148 1.91 2.22 31.59
C ARG A 148 0.79 3.12 32.12
N ARG A 149 -0.07 3.63 31.23
CA ARG A 149 -1.21 4.50 31.54
C ARG A 149 -2.54 3.75 31.52
N VAL A 150 -2.53 2.45 31.23
CA VAL A 150 -3.74 1.63 31.18
C VAL A 150 -4.10 1.19 32.59
N ASP A 151 -5.34 1.46 32.98
CA ASP A 151 -5.88 1.10 34.29
C ASP A 151 -7.40 0.90 34.22
N VAL A 152 -7.98 0.22 35.21
CA VAL A 152 -9.41 -0.03 35.33
C VAL A 152 -9.91 0.52 36.64
N ASP A 153 -10.89 1.41 36.56
CA ASP A 153 -11.60 1.91 37.71
C ASP A 153 -12.43 0.79 38.36
N VAL A 154 -12.07 0.35 39.57
CA VAL A 154 -12.64 -0.85 40.22
C VAL A 154 -14.09 -0.69 40.65
N GLU A 155 -14.58 0.55 40.77
CA GLU A 155 -15.96 0.83 41.15
C GLU A 155 -16.88 0.92 39.92
N THR A 156 -16.41 1.60 38.88
CA THR A 156 -17.21 1.87 37.67
C THR A 156 -16.95 0.88 36.53
N GLY A 157 -15.90 0.08 36.61
CA GLY A 157 -15.42 -0.79 35.54
C GLY A 157 -14.84 -0.05 34.33
N ARG A 158 -14.64 1.28 34.42
CA ARG A 158 -14.18 2.10 33.29
C ARG A 158 -12.68 1.93 33.06
N VAL A 159 -12.31 1.61 31.82
CA VAL A 159 -10.91 1.51 31.38
C VAL A 159 -10.37 2.89 31.00
N LYS A 160 -9.15 3.21 31.44
CA LYS A 160 -8.43 4.46 31.16
C LYS A 160 -7.20 4.17 30.30
N GLY A 161 -6.76 5.14 29.49
CA GLY A 161 -5.46 5.11 28.79
C GLY A 161 -5.35 4.26 27.52
N VAL A 162 -6.47 3.81 26.94
CA VAL A 162 -6.50 2.95 25.73
C VAL A 162 -6.71 3.76 24.44
N PHE A 163 -7.27 4.97 24.53
CA PHE A 163 -7.44 5.94 23.44
C PHE A 163 -7.33 7.36 23.99
#